data_AF-A0A846NAF8-F1
#
_entry.id   AF-A0A846NAF8-F1
#
_cell.length_a   1.000
_cell.length_b   1.000
_cell.length_c   1.000
_cell.angle_alpha   90.00
_cell.angle_beta   90.00
_cell.angle_gamma   90.00
#
_symmetry.space_group_name_H-M   'P 1'
#
loop_
_entity.id
_entity.type
_entity.pdbx_description
1 polymer ?
#
loop_
_entity_poly.entity_id
_entity_poly.type
_entity_poly.pdbx_seq_one_letter_code
_entity_poly.pdbx_strand_id
1 'polypeptide(L)'
;WLRALHDKFHSPERPFKAVVIAPRGTLRGAWANDLEKFVPELDYVVLSGSSDSKKKTIHKSFTVKSKNKDYAIYLINPESIIPRRTRKGKTPGIVDDLIQMQPSAVIVDESSKMKNPRSSTTKAILKLCDSGPRFRMVMSG
;
A
#
# COMPACT_ATOMS: atom_id res chain seq x y z
N TRP A 1 4.93 9.21 -13.32
CA TRP A 1 3.69 9.88 -12.87
C TRP A 1 3.67 10.15 -11.36
N LEU A 2 4.07 9.21 -10.49
CA LEU A 2 4.18 9.43 -9.02
C LEU A 2 5.02 10.66 -8.65
N ARG A 3 6.17 10.87 -9.32
CA ARG A 3 7.02 12.06 -9.15
C ARG A 3 6.30 13.38 -9.48
N ALA A 4 5.51 13.40 -10.56
CA ALA A 4 4.74 14.58 -10.96
C ALA A 4 3.62 14.94 -9.96
N LEU A 5 3.08 13.95 -9.24
CA LEU A 5 2.11 14.20 -8.17
C LEU A 5 2.76 14.84 -6.93
N HIS A 6 4.01 14.48 -6.63
CA HIS A 6 4.75 15.07 -5.54
C HIS A 6 5.07 16.53 -5.82
N ASP A 7 5.72 16.83 -6.94
CA ASP A 7 6.22 18.19 -7.23
C ASP A 7 5.10 19.24 -7.22
N LYS A 8 3.85 18.82 -7.50
CA LYS A 8 2.67 19.69 -7.49
C LYS A 8 2.06 19.90 -6.10
N PHE A 9 2.31 19.00 -5.14
CA PHE A 9 1.52 18.91 -3.91
C PHE A 9 2.32 18.59 -2.64
N HIS A 10 3.65 18.61 -2.72
CA HIS A 10 4.51 18.32 -1.59
C HIS A 10 4.42 19.43 -0.54
N SER A 11 4.17 19.03 0.70
CA SER A 11 4.46 19.86 1.87
C SER A 11 5.72 19.27 2.50
N PRO A 12 6.79 20.05 2.71
CA PRO A 12 8.12 19.55 3.07
C PRO A 12 8.19 18.80 4.40
N GLU A 13 7.11 18.82 5.19
CA GLU A 13 7.09 18.28 6.55
C GLU A 13 6.77 16.77 6.64
N ARG A 14 6.30 16.12 5.56
CA ARG A 14 5.99 14.67 5.59
C ARG A 14 6.32 13.96 4.28
N PRO A 15 6.97 12.78 4.34
CA PRO A 15 7.23 11.99 3.15
C PRO A 15 5.93 11.54 2.49
N PHE A 16 5.90 11.56 1.17
CA PHE A 16 4.78 11.07 0.36
C PHE A 16 4.69 9.55 0.48
N LYS A 17 3.57 9.04 1.00
CA LYS A 17 3.34 7.61 1.17
C LYS A 17 2.28 7.12 0.20
N ALA A 18 2.63 6.13 -0.61
CA ALA A 18 1.72 5.44 -1.53
C ALA A 18 1.49 4.01 -1.07
N VAL A 19 0.23 3.56 -1.09
CA VAL A 19 -0.14 2.16 -0.90
C VAL A 19 -0.62 1.60 -2.22
N VAL A 20 0.07 0.59 -2.73
CA VAL A 20 -0.30 -0.16 -3.93
C VAL A 20 -0.89 -1.50 -3.49
N ILE A 21 -2.14 -1.73 -3.86
CA ILE A 21 -2.90 -2.93 -3.57
C ILE A 21 -2.99 -3.74 -4.87
N ALA A 22 -2.26 -4.86 -4.95
CA ALA A 22 -2.18 -5.66 -6.17
C ALA A 22 -2.12 -7.17 -5.86
N PRO A 23 -2.52 -8.07 -6.79
CA PRO A 23 -2.41 -9.51 -6.59
C PRO A 23 -1.00 -9.94 -6.17
N ARG A 24 -0.90 -10.96 -5.30
CA ARG A 24 0.40 -11.42 -4.75
C ARG A 24 1.46 -11.69 -5.81
N GLY A 25 1.08 -12.25 -6.97
CA GLY A 25 1.99 -12.53 -8.08
C GLY A 25 2.57 -11.27 -8.73
N THR A 26 1.80 -10.18 -8.81
CA THR A 26 2.23 -8.95 -9.48
C THR A 26 3.06 -8.03 -8.60
N LEU A 27 2.97 -8.16 -7.26
CA LEU A 27 3.75 -7.32 -6.33
C LEU A 27 5.26 -7.37 -6.60
N ARG A 28 5.82 -8.58 -6.75
CA ARG A 28 7.23 -8.73 -7.10
C ARG A 28 7.46 -8.86 -8.61
N GLY A 29 6.60 -9.63 -9.29
CA GLY A 29 6.79 -9.94 -10.71
C GLY A 29 6.66 -8.74 -11.65
N ALA A 30 5.88 -7.72 -11.26
CA ALA A 30 5.66 -6.51 -12.04
C ALA A 30 6.08 -5.27 -11.25
N TRP A 31 5.38 -4.95 -10.16
CA TRP A 31 5.56 -3.68 -9.45
C TRP A 31 6.98 -3.45 -8.92
N ALA A 32 7.53 -4.40 -8.16
CA ALA A 32 8.89 -4.26 -7.64
C ALA A 32 9.93 -4.16 -8.77
N ASN A 33 9.84 -5.05 -9.77
CA ASN A 33 10.75 -5.07 -10.92
C ASN A 33 10.69 -3.75 -11.72
N ASP A 34 9.50 -3.22 -11.95
CA ASP A 34 9.31 -1.96 -12.67
C ASP A 34 9.81 -0.76 -11.86
N LEU A 35 9.61 -0.76 -10.54
CA LEU A 35 10.16 0.28 -9.68
C LEU A 35 11.69 0.26 -9.73
N GLU A 36 12.32 -0.90 -9.65
CA GLU A 36 13.77 -1.05 -9.75
C GLU A 36 14.31 -0.67 -11.12
N LYS A 37 13.56 -0.93 -12.20
CA LYS A 37 13.99 -0.66 -13.57
C LYS A 37 13.80 0.80 -13.98
N PHE A 38 12.64 1.37 -13.69
CA PHE A 38 12.22 2.66 -14.24
C PHE A 38 12.38 3.82 -13.27
N VAL A 39 12.40 3.56 -11.96
CA VAL A 39 12.54 4.57 -10.89
C VAL A 39 13.41 4.04 -9.73
N PRO A 40 14.65 3.61 -9.99
CA PRO A 40 15.55 2.95 -9.02
C PRO A 40 15.91 3.80 -7.78
N GLU A 41 15.65 5.10 -7.84
CA GLU A 41 15.82 6.06 -6.76
C GLU A 41 14.68 6.01 -5.73
N LEU A 42 13.53 5.43 -6.07
CA LEU A 42 12.39 5.32 -5.16
C LEU A 42 12.52 4.07 -4.29
N ASP A 43 12.37 4.26 -2.99
CA ASP A 43 12.29 3.13 -2.07
C ASP A 43 10.87 2.57 -2.03
N TYR A 44 10.81 1.24 -2.00
CA TYR A 44 9.58 0.51 -1.87
C TYR A 44 9.73 -0.63 -0.85
N VAL A 45 8.60 -1.07 -0.30
CA VAL A 45 8.54 -2.20 0.60
C VAL A 45 7.38 -3.12 0.25
N VAL A 46 7.69 -4.41 0.09
CA VAL A 46 6.68 -5.45 -0.07
C VAL A 46 6.25 -5.93 1.30
N LEU A 47 5.01 -5.60 1.69
CA LEU A 47 4.41 -6.01 2.96
C LEU A 47 4.11 -7.51 2.95
N SER A 48 5.05 -8.29 3.45
CA SER A 48 5.02 -9.76 3.48
C SER A 48 5.13 -10.32 4.90
N GLY A 49 4.92 -11.63 5.05
CA GLY A 49 4.94 -12.32 6.35
C GLY A 49 3.62 -12.21 7.14
N SER A 50 3.72 -12.37 8.46
CA SER A 50 2.59 -12.29 9.39
C SER A 50 2.02 -10.87 9.48
N SER A 51 0.79 -10.72 10.01
CA SER A 51 0.22 -9.39 10.23
C SER A 51 1.11 -8.54 11.13
N ASP A 52 1.65 -9.10 12.22
CA ASP A 52 2.54 -8.37 13.13
C ASP A 52 3.84 -7.92 12.44
N SER A 53 4.39 -8.75 11.54
CA SER A 53 5.56 -8.36 10.74
C SER A 53 5.23 -7.17 9.85
N LYS A 54 4.08 -7.19 9.18
CA LYS A 54 3.65 -6.07 8.32
C LYS A 54 3.41 -4.80 9.12
N LYS A 55 2.75 -4.90 10.28
CA LYS A 55 2.54 -3.78 11.20
C LYS A 55 3.86 -3.17 11.64
N LYS A 56 4.81 -4.01 12.08
CA LYS A 56 6.16 -3.56 12.43
C LYS A 56 6.82 -2.83 11.27
N THR A 57 6.68 -3.31 10.04
CA THR A 57 7.20 -2.62 8.85
C THR A 57 6.51 -1.29 8.61
N ILE A 58 5.17 -1.23 8.63
CA ILE A 58 4.40 0.01 8.46
C ILE A 58 4.83 1.07 9.48
N HIS A 59 4.97 0.68 10.74
CA HIS A 59 5.35 1.57 11.84
C HIS A 59 6.86 1.87 11.91
N LYS A 60 7.72 1.05 11.27
CA LYS A 60 9.18 1.26 11.22
C LYS A 60 9.66 2.15 10.07
N SER A 61 8.97 2.17 8.93
CA SER A 61 9.45 2.86 7.72
C SER A 61 9.26 4.39 7.89
N PHE A 62 10.27 5.28 7.79
CA PHE A 62 11.31 5.44 6.77
C PHE A 62 12.68 5.90 7.34
N THR A 63 13.06 5.42 8.53
CA THR A 63 14.16 6.05 9.30
C THR A 63 15.58 5.59 8.93
N VAL A 64 15.77 4.54 8.13
CA VAL A 64 17.10 3.91 7.96
C VAL A 64 17.34 3.49 6.50
N LYS A 65 18.30 4.16 5.83
CA LYS A 65 18.87 3.84 4.50
C LYS A 65 17.98 4.03 3.26
N SER A 66 16.96 4.87 3.36
CA SER A 66 16.19 5.28 2.18
C SER A 66 17.08 6.10 1.23
N LYS A 67 17.13 5.71 -0.05
CA LYS A 67 17.77 6.50 -1.12
C LYS A 67 17.04 7.83 -1.32
N ASN A 68 15.74 7.86 -1.04
CA ASN A 68 14.93 9.05 -1.15
C ASN A 68 13.93 9.14 0.03
N LYS A 69 14.26 9.99 1.01
CA LYS A 69 13.45 10.17 2.22
C LYS A 69 12.08 10.79 1.94
N ASP A 70 11.86 11.35 0.76
CA ASP A 70 10.64 12.07 0.44
C ASP A 70 9.51 11.15 -0.02
N TYR A 71 9.81 9.86 -0.30
CA TYR A 71 8.84 8.91 -0.87
C TYR A 71 8.88 7.53 -0.24
N ALA A 72 7.70 6.94 -0.10
CA ALA A 72 7.50 5.62 0.47
C ALA A 72 6.44 4.84 -0.28
N ILE A 73 6.81 3.76 -0.96
CA ILE A 73 5.85 2.90 -1.66
C ILE A 73 5.64 1.59 -0.91
N TYR A 74 4.42 1.32 -0.46
CA TYR A 74 4.03 0.09 0.21
C TYR A 74 3.26 -0.80 -0.76
N LEU A 75 3.84 -1.95 -1.12
CA LEU A 75 3.22 -2.95 -1.98
C LEU A 75 2.54 -4.01 -1.11
N ILE A 76 1.23 -4.20 -1.27
CA ILE A 76 0.43 -5.12 -0.46
C ILE A 76 -0.58 -5.91 -1.30
N ASN A 77 -0.83 -7.16 -0.90
CA ASN A 77 -1.89 -7.94 -1.48
C ASN A 77 -3.24 -7.70 -0.78
N PRO A 78 -4.37 -7.66 -1.52
CA PRO A 78 -5.69 -7.33 -0.96
C PRO A 78 -6.08 -8.20 0.23
N GLU A 79 -5.68 -9.46 0.19
CA GLU A 79 -5.96 -10.45 1.22
C GLU A 79 -5.38 -10.13 2.60
N SER A 80 -4.29 -9.34 2.65
CA SER A 80 -3.63 -8.96 3.90
C SER A 80 -4.34 -7.80 4.62
N ILE A 81 -5.19 -7.06 3.92
CA ILE A 81 -5.86 -5.87 4.44
C ILE A 81 -6.96 -6.26 5.43
N ILE A 82 -7.59 -7.41 5.21
CA ILE A 82 -8.71 -7.92 6.01
C ILE A 82 -8.30 -8.94 7.08
N PRO A 83 -9.05 -9.04 8.20
CA PRO A 83 -8.89 -10.14 9.13
C PRO A 83 -9.17 -11.50 8.47
N ARG A 84 -8.44 -12.53 8.89
CA ARG A 84 -8.59 -13.90 8.39
C ARG A 84 -8.79 -14.89 9.52
N ARG A 85 -9.65 -15.89 9.32
CA ARG A 85 -9.76 -17.02 10.25
C ARG A 85 -8.74 -18.08 9.84
N THR A 86 -7.99 -18.58 10.80
CA THR A 86 -6.98 -19.63 10.64
C THR A 86 -7.26 -20.75 11.64
N ARG A 87 -6.57 -21.89 11.49
CA ARG A 87 -6.63 -22.98 12.49
C ARG A 87 -6.21 -22.54 13.89
N LYS A 88 -5.39 -21.49 14.01
CA LYS A 88 -4.90 -20.92 15.27
C LYS A 88 -5.75 -19.75 15.78
N GLY A 89 -6.93 -19.53 15.19
CA GLY A 89 -7.82 -18.42 15.56
C GLY A 89 -7.86 -17.29 14.52
N LYS A 90 -8.32 -16.11 14.94
CA LYS A 90 -8.50 -14.94 14.06
C LYS A 90 -7.21 -14.14 13.96
N THR A 91 -6.65 -14.04 12.77
CA THR A 91 -5.53 -13.16 12.46
C THR A 91 -6.06 -11.77 12.10
N PRO A 92 -5.57 -10.69 12.72
CA PRO A 92 -6.00 -9.34 12.40
C PRO A 92 -5.55 -8.95 10.98
N GLY A 93 -6.38 -8.16 10.30
CA GLY A 93 -5.97 -7.43 9.09
C GLY A 93 -5.08 -6.25 9.47
N ILE A 94 -4.67 -5.48 8.46
CA ILE A 94 -3.79 -4.31 8.68
C ILE A 94 -4.38 -2.99 8.15
N VAL A 95 -5.68 -2.97 7.81
CA VAL A 95 -6.34 -1.75 7.29
C VAL A 95 -6.18 -0.55 8.23
N ASP A 96 -6.33 -0.77 9.54
CA ASP A 96 -6.25 0.32 10.53
C ASP A 96 -4.82 0.85 10.65
N ASP A 97 -3.81 -0.03 10.55
CA ASP A 97 -2.40 0.37 10.52
C ASP A 97 -2.08 1.19 9.26
N LEU A 98 -2.66 0.82 8.10
CA LEU A 98 -2.53 1.60 6.86
C LEU A 98 -3.23 2.95 6.97
N ILE A 99 -4.39 3.04 7.63
CA ILE A 99 -5.07 4.31 7.88
C ILE A 99 -4.24 5.21 8.79
N GLN A 100 -3.72 4.67 9.89
CA GLN A 100 -2.88 5.42 10.83
C GLN A 100 -1.59 5.93 10.20
N MET A 101 -1.04 5.20 9.23
CA MET A 101 0.12 5.63 8.44
C MET A 101 -0.16 6.89 7.59
N GLN A 102 -1.44 7.23 7.36
CA GLN A 102 -1.93 8.38 6.60
C GLN A 102 -1.33 8.45 5.19
N PRO A 103 -1.63 7.48 4.31
CA PRO A 103 -1.10 7.49 2.95
C PRO A 103 -1.63 8.68 2.18
N SER A 104 -0.77 9.29 1.36
CA SER A 104 -1.14 10.35 0.43
C SER A 104 -1.85 9.78 -0.81
N ALA A 105 -1.50 8.54 -1.19
CA ALA A 105 -2.06 7.86 -2.34
C ALA A 105 -2.43 6.41 -2.05
N VAL A 106 -3.56 5.96 -2.60
CA VAL A 106 -3.97 4.56 -2.67
C VAL A 106 -4.18 4.18 -4.13
N ILE A 107 -3.51 3.12 -4.56
CA ILE A 107 -3.56 2.59 -5.93
C ILE A 107 -4.06 1.16 -5.83
N VAL A 108 -5.14 0.84 -6.53
CA VAL A 108 -5.64 -0.53 -6.63
C VAL A 108 -5.44 -1.03 -8.04
N ASP A 109 -4.61 -2.06 -8.15
CA ASP A 109 -4.34 -2.78 -9.37
C ASP A 109 -5.17 -4.07 -9.44
N GLU A 110 -5.53 -4.51 -10.64
CA GLU A 110 -6.44 -5.64 -10.88
C GLU A 110 -7.76 -5.50 -10.09
N SER A 111 -8.44 -4.37 -10.28
CA SER A 111 -9.67 -4.02 -9.55
C SER A 111 -10.87 -4.93 -9.81
N SER A 112 -10.76 -5.90 -10.74
CA SER A 112 -11.76 -6.94 -10.97
C SER A 112 -12.17 -7.66 -9.67
N LYS A 113 -11.22 -7.82 -8.72
CA LYS A 113 -11.45 -8.40 -7.39
C LYS A 113 -12.28 -7.51 -6.45
N MET A 114 -12.48 -6.25 -6.77
CA MET A 114 -13.26 -5.29 -5.99
C MET A 114 -14.69 -5.08 -6.48
N LYS A 115 -15.11 -5.75 -7.57
CA LYS A 115 -16.45 -5.57 -8.17
C LYS A 115 -17.62 -5.80 -7.21
N ASN A 116 -17.43 -6.63 -6.18
CA ASN A 116 -18.45 -6.88 -5.17
C ASN A 116 -18.32 -5.91 -3.98
N PRO A 117 -19.20 -4.89 -3.85
CA PRO A 117 -19.15 -3.91 -2.76
C PRO A 117 -19.41 -4.52 -1.38
N ARG A 118 -20.05 -5.70 -1.32
CA ARG A 118 -20.34 -6.38 -0.06
C ARG A 118 -19.14 -7.17 0.47
N SER A 119 -18.11 -7.40 -0.34
CA SER A 119 -16.93 -8.17 0.07
C SER A 119 -16.17 -7.46 1.19
N SER A 120 -15.60 -8.23 2.12
CA SER A 120 -14.79 -7.68 3.22
C SER A 120 -13.58 -6.90 2.69
N THR A 121 -12.96 -7.39 1.61
CA THR A 121 -11.84 -6.72 0.95
C THR A 121 -12.24 -5.35 0.41
N THR A 122 -13.32 -5.28 -0.38
CA THR A 122 -13.79 -4.00 -0.93
C THR A 122 -14.13 -3.01 0.18
N LYS A 123 -14.84 -3.46 1.23
CA LYS A 123 -15.14 -2.62 2.39
C LYS A 123 -13.88 -2.09 3.09
N ALA A 124 -12.84 -2.91 3.25
CA ALA A 124 -11.61 -2.49 3.89
C ALA A 124 -10.81 -1.50 3.02
N ILE A 125 -10.80 -1.71 1.70
CA ILE A 125 -10.16 -0.77 0.76
C ILE A 125 -10.92 0.56 0.73
N LEU A 126 -12.26 0.53 0.67
CA LEU A 126 -13.08 1.73 0.77
C LEU A 126 -12.83 2.46 2.10
N LYS A 127 -12.77 1.74 3.23
CA LYS A 127 -12.42 2.33 4.54
C LYS A 127 -11.06 3.04 4.51
N LEU A 128 -10.06 2.44 3.86
CA LEU A 128 -8.75 3.07 3.68
C LEU A 128 -8.85 4.33 2.80
N CYS A 129 -9.58 4.26 1.69
CA CYS A 129 -9.80 5.39 0.80
C CYS A 129 -10.58 6.53 1.47
N ASP A 130 -11.55 6.22 2.32
CA ASP A 130 -12.38 7.21 3.02
C ASP A 130 -11.63 7.87 4.20
N SER A 131 -10.50 7.31 4.62
CA SER A 131 -9.68 7.87 5.71
C SER A 131 -8.92 9.15 5.37
N GLY A 132 -8.99 9.61 4.11
CA GLY A 132 -8.38 10.86 3.66
C GLY A 132 -7.16 10.80 2.72
N PRO A 133 -6.75 9.68 2.07
CA PRO A 133 -5.75 9.77 1.01
C PRO A 133 -6.23 10.74 -0.08
N ARG A 134 -5.34 11.65 -0.45
CA ARG A 134 -5.58 12.70 -1.45
C ARG A 134 -5.74 12.12 -2.85
N PHE A 135 -4.96 11.09 -3.18
CA PHE A 135 -4.98 10.45 -4.49
C PHE A 135 -5.52 9.03 -4.38
N ARG A 136 -6.46 8.69 -5.26
CA ARG A 136 -7.07 7.36 -5.34
C ARG A 136 -7.06 6.95 -6.81
N MET A 137 -6.40 5.86 -7.12
CA MET A 137 -6.29 5.32 -8.48
C MET A 137 -6.79 3.89 -8.49
N VAL A 138 -7.63 3.56 -9.46
CA VAL A 138 -8.16 2.22 -9.68
C VAL A 138 -7.81 1.83 -11.11
N MET A 139 -7.16 0.69 -11.27
CA MET A 139 -6.73 0.16 -12.56
C MET A 139 -7.40 -1.20 -12.81
N SER A 140 -7.76 -1.46 -14.06
CA SER A 140 -8.12 -2.80 -14.53
C SER A 140 -7.52 -3.01 -15.92
N GLY A 141 -7.24 -4.27 -16.24
CA GLY A 141 -7.20 -4.73 -17.62
C GLY A 141 -8.58 -4.97 -18.18
#